data_AF-A0A9D6L533-F1
#
_entry.id   AF-A0A9D6L533-F1
#
_cell.length_a   1.000
_cell.length_b   1.000
_cell.length_c   1.000
_cell.angle_alpha   90.00
_cell.angle_beta   90.00
_cell.angle_gamma   90.00
#
_symmetry.space_group_name_H-M   'P 1'
#
loop_
_entity.id
_entity.type
_entity.pdbx_description
1 polymer ?
#
loop_
_entity_poly.entity_id
_entity_poly.type
_entity_poly.pdbx_seq_one_letter_code
_entity_poly.pdbx_strand_id
1 'polypeptide(L)'
;GDVLTLIEKAEQHIDQKKAAELERKLRHDDFTLEDFRDQLKQLKKMGPLEQVMGMLPKVGPFANIPRDTQVDEKRLKHVEAIINSMTADERDDHSLIDGKRRKRIARGSGTSVQQVNEVLRQYMTMRKTIKQYGAAAAKGKLRGLGKFSGT
;
A
#
# COMPACT_ATOMS: atom_id res chain seq x y z
N GLY A 1 -29.01 11.03 -22.91
CA GLY A 1 -27.66 11.59 -23.08
C GLY A 1 -27.17 11.94 -21.71
N ASP A 2 -26.37 11.09 -21.08
CA ASP A 2 -24.95 10.84 -21.39
C ASP A 2 -24.07 12.03 -20.95
N VAL A 3 -23.69 11.97 -19.67
CA VAL A 3 -22.49 12.60 -19.08
C VAL A 3 -22.10 11.85 -17.79
N LEU A 4 -23.06 11.18 -17.13
CA LEU A 4 -22.81 10.37 -15.92
C LEU A 4 -22.28 8.94 -16.24
N THR A 5 -22.62 8.39 -17.39
CA THR A 5 -22.20 7.03 -17.83
C THR A 5 -20.75 6.94 -18.30
N LEU A 6 -20.11 8.08 -18.60
CA LEU A 6 -18.71 8.13 -19.02
C LEU A 6 -17.72 8.21 -17.84
N ILE A 7 -18.19 8.49 -16.62
CA ILE A 7 -17.34 8.55 -15.42
C ILE A 7 -17.32 7.20 -14.69
N GLU A 8 -18.41 6.42 -14.67
CA GLU A 8 -18.42 5.07 -14.07
C GLU A 8 -17.63 4.03 -14.86
N LYS A 9 -17.60 4.11 -16.20
CA LYS A 9 -16.83 3.17 -17.04
C LYS A 9 -15.32 3.43 -17.04
N ALA A 10 -14.88 4.63 -16.65
CA ALA A 10 -13.46 4.95 -16.58
C ALA A 10 -12.80 4.34 -15.33
N GLU A 11 -13.48 4.35 -14.18
CA GLU A 11 -12.94 3.79 -12.93
C GLU A 11 -12.78 2.25 -13.00
N GLN A 12 -13.77 1.54 -13.56
CA GLN A 12 -13.71 0.07 -13.67
C GLN A 12 -12.62 -0.44 -14.63
N HIS A 13 -12.37 0.25 -15.75
CA HIS A 13 -11.30 -0.14 -16.68
C HIS A 13 -9.89 0.20 -16.17
N ILE A 14 -9.76 1.24 -15.34
CA ILE A 14 -8.50 1.56 -14.65
C ILE A 14 -8.22 0.54 -13.55
N ASP A 15 -9.24 0.07 -12.83
CA ASP A 15 -9.09 -0.94 -11.78
C ASP A 15 -8.69 -2.30 -12.33
N GLN A 16 -9.26 -2.74 -13.46
CA GLN A 16 -8.86 -4.03 -14.06
C GLN A 16 -7.41 -4.04 -14.55
N LYS A 17 -6.92 -2.93 -15.14
CA LYS A 17 -5.52 -2.83 -15.58
C LYS A 17 -4.56 -2.80 -14.39
N LYS A 18 -4.88 -2.03 -13.35
CA LYS A 18 -4.08 -2.00 -12.11
C LYS A 18 -4.12 -3.34 -11.38
N ALA A 19 -5.26 -4.02 -11.35
CA ALA A 19 -5.40 -5.35 -10.78
C ALA A 19 -4.57 -6.37 -11.56
N ALA A 20 -4.58 -6.34 -12.90
CA ALA A 20 -3.76 -7.21 -13.73
C ALA A 20 -2.26 -6.94 -13.62
N GLU A 21 -1.84 -5.67 -13.50
CA GLU A 21 -0.45 -5.30 -13.21
C GLU A 21 -0.03 -5.75 -11.82
N LEU A 22 -0.87 -5.55 -10.81
CA LEU A 22 -0.63 -6.01 -9.45
C LEU A 22 -0.53 -7.54 -9.42
N GLU A 23 -1.41 -8.25 -10.14
CA GLU A 23 -1.38 -9.71 -10.27
C GLU A 23 -0.12 -10.19 -11.00
N ARG A 24 0.34 -9.49 -12.04
CA ARG A 24 1.61 -9.76 -12.72
C ARG A 24 2.80 -9.55 -11.78
N LYS A 25 2.85 -8.43 -11.05
CA LYS A 25 3.91 -8.12 -10.07
C LYS A 25 3.90 -9.10 -8.90
N LEU A 26 2.72 -9.52 -8.44
CA LEU A 26 2.50 -10.57 -7.44
C LEU A 26 3.07 -11.92 -7.89
N ARG A 27 2.87 -12.27 -9.18
CA ARG A 27 3.38 -13.52 -9.77
C ARG A 27 4.89 -13.52 -9.95
N HIS A 28 5.49 -12.38 -10.26
CA HIS A 28 6.93 -12.26 -10.50
C HIS A 28 7.78 -11.91 -9.26
N ASP A 29 7.16 -11.73 -8.09
CA ASP A 29 7.87 -11.36 -6.84
C ASP A 29 8.52 -9.95 -6.91
N ASP A 30 8.02 -9.11 -7.83
CA ASP A 30 8.55 -7.80 -8.23
C ASP A 30 7.99 -6.64 -7.38
N PHE A 31 7.50 -6.90 -6.17
CA PHE A 31 6.98 -5.82 -5.34
C PHE A 31 8.15 -5.02 -4.75
N THR A 32 8.43 -3.85 -5.33
CA THR A 32 9.56 -2.98 -4.97
C THR A 32 9.19 -1.95 -3.89
N LEU A 33 10.18 -1.24 -3.34
CA LEU A 33 9.94 -0.08 -2.47
C LEU A 33 9.35 1.11 -3.24
N GLU A 34 9.57 1.18 -4.55
CA GLU A 34 8.95 2.17 -5.43
C GLU A 34 7.42 1.96 -5.49
N ASP A 35 6.98 0.70 -5.66
CA ASP A 35 5.56 0.34 -5.62
C ASP A 35 4.94 0.66 -4.25
N PHE A 36 5.65 0.36 -3.16
CA PHE A 36 5.21 0.68 -1.82
C PHE A 36 5.02 2.19 -1.62
N ARG A 37 5.94 3.01 -2.14
CA ARG A 37 5.81 4.48 -2.11
C ARG A 37 4.60 4.94 -2.90
N ASP A 38 4.36 4.38 -4.07
CA ASP A 38 3.25 4.80 -4.92
C ASP A 38 1.89 4.45 -4.29
N GLN A 39 1.79 3.31 -3.60
CA GLN A 39 0.64 2.98 -2.77
C GLN A 39 0.44 3.99 -1.61
N LEU A 40 1.51 4.39 -0.93
CA LEU A 40 1.43 5.42 0.13
C LEU A 40 0.97 6.78 -0.42
N LYS A 41 1.44 7.16 -1.61
CA LYS A 41 0.98 8.39 -2.30
C LYS A 41 -0.50 8.32 -2.66
N GLN A 42 -1.00 7.15 -3.07
CA GLN A 42 -2.42 6.95 -3.35
C GLN A 42 -3.26 7.10 -2.07
N LEU A 43 -2.82 6.48 -0.96
CA LEU A 43 -3.49 6.62 0.34
C LEU A 43 -3.54 8.08 0.80
N LYS A 44 -2.45 8.84 0.60
CA LYS A 44 -2.39 10.28 0.90
C LYS A 44 -3.34 11.11 0.03
N LYS A 45 -3.52 10.74 -1.24
CA LYS A 45 -4.42 11.44 -2.19
C LYS A 45 -5.91 11.25 -1.88
N MET A 46 -6.27 10.17 -1.17
CA MET A 46 -7.66 9.93 -0.75
C MET A 46 -8.12 10.88 0.38
N GLY A 47 -7.25 11.77 0.87
CA GLY A 47 -7.57 12.73 1.91
C GLY A 47 -7.42 12.15 3.32
N PRO A 48 -7.78 12.91 4.37
CA PRO A 48 -7.71 12.42 5.73
C PRO A 48 -8.63 11.21 5.85
N LEU A 49 -8.06 10.05 6.21
CA LEU A 49 -8.83 8.85 6.54
C LEU A 49 -9.92 9.12 7.59
N GLU A 50 -9.78 10.19 8.37
CA GLU A 50 -10.79 10.73 9.28
C GLU A 50 -12.12 11.12 8.59
N GLN A 51 -12.08 11.72 7.39
CA GLN A 51 -13.31 12.09 6.67
C GLN A 51 -14.02 10.85 6.11
N VAL A 52 -13.26 9.88 5.60
CA VAL A 52 -13.82 8.62 5.09
C VAL A 52 -14.32 7.74 6.25
N MET A 53 -13.58 7.65 7.37
CA MET A 53 -14.04 6.95 8.58
C MET A 53 -15.23 7.64 9.25
N GLY A 54 -15.32 8.97 9.18
CA GLY A 54 -16.47 9.74 9.66
C GLY A 54 -17.76 9.49 8.86
N MET A 55 -17.64 9.06 7.61
CA MET A 55 -18.75 8.69 6.71
C MET A 55 -19.12 7.19 6.77
N LEU A 56 -18.30 6.35 7.42
CA LEU A 56 -18.64 4.93 7.57
C LEU A 56 -19.82 4.76 8.54
N PRO A 57 -20.86 3.98 8.15
CA PRO A 57 -22.02 3.75 9.00
C PRO A 57 -21.59 3.12 10.33
N LYS A 58 -22.13 3.63 11.44
CA LYS A 58 -21.78 3.20 12.80
C LYS A 58 -22.22 1.76 13.15
N VAL A 59 -22.73 1.01 12.17
CA VAL A 59 -23.33 -0.31 12.32
C VAL A 59 -22.80 -1.26 11.25
N GLY A 60 -22.54 -2.51 11.62
CA GLY A 60 -22.01 -3.55 10.71
C GLY A 60 -20.57 -3.98 11.01
N PRO A 61 -19.94 -4.80 10.14
CA PRO A 61 -18.62 -5.41 10.38
C PRO A 61 -17.47 -4.41 10.54
N PHE A 62 -17.71 -3.13 10.23
CA PHE A 62 -16.75 -2.03 10.35
C PHE A 62 -16.91 -1.22 11.67
N ALA A 63 -17.87 -1.55 12.53
CA ALA A 63 -18.13 -0.84 13.79
C ALA A 63 -16.98 -0.96 14.81
N ASN A 64 -16.18 -2.01 14.73
CA ASN A 64 -15.06 -2.28 15.63
C ASN A 64 -13.72 -1.73 15.12
N ILE A 65 -13.69 -1.04 13.97
CA ILE A 65 -12.47 -0.35 13.54
C ILE A 65 -12.28 0.86 14.47
N PRO A 66 -11.17 0.93 15.24
CA PRO A 66 -10.94 2.03 16.16
C PRO A 66 -10.93 3.34 15.39
N ARG A 67 -11.86 4.25 15.69
CA ARG A 67 -11.89 5.61 15.10
C ARG A 67 -10.64 6.42 15.42
N ASP A 68 -9.91 5.99 16.45
CA ASP A 68 -8.60 6.52 16.85
C ASP A 68 -7.42 5.88 16.10
N THR A 69 -7.66 5.14 15.01
CA THR A 69 -6.59 4.98 14.01
C THR A 69 -6.40 6.32 13.30
N GLN A 70 -5.90 7.31 14.05
CA GLN A 70 -5.19 8.45 13.52
C GLN A 70 -4.04 7.86 12.72
N VAL A 71 -4.29 7.62 11.44
CA VAL A 71 -3.22 7.43 10.48
C VAL A 71 -2.51 8.77 10.45
N ASP A 72 -1.52 8.87 11.33
CA ASP A 72 -0.84 10.10 11.63
C ASP A 72 -0.19 10.58 10.32
N GLU A 73 -0.76 11.63 9.75
CA GLU A 73 -0.36 12.15 8.46
C GLU A 73 1.12 12.51 8.44
N LYS A 74 1.67 12.84 9.63
CA LYS A 74 3.10 13.04 9.87
C LYS A 74 3.91 11.76 9.70
N ARG A 75 3.41 10.62 10.20
CA ARG A 75 4.06 9.31 9.98
C ARG A 75 4.09 8.98 8.49
N LEU A 76 2.99 9.15 7.76
CA LEU A 76 2.97 8.91 6.31
C LEU A 76 3.98 9.79 5.57
N LYS A 77 4.06 11.08 5.92
CA LYS A 77 5.08 12.00 5.38
C LYS A 77 6.51 11.54 5.70
N HIS A 78 6.78 11.03 6.90
CA HIS A 78 8.09 10.49 7.24
C HIS A 78 8.44 9.23 6.45
N VAL A 79 7.49 8.30 6.28
CA VAL A 79 7.72 7.09 5.46
C VAL A 79 8.01 7.48 4.01
N GLU A 80 7.24 8.42 3.45
CA GLU A 80 7.48 8.97 2.11
C GLU A 80 8.88 9.61 2.00
N ALA A 81 9.27 10.44 2.97
CA ALA A 81 10.58 11.08 3.01
C ALA A 81 11.73 10.06 3.10
N ILE A 82 11.56 8.99 3.88
CA ILE A 82 12.54 7.89 3.99
C ILE A 82 12.74 7.21 2.64
N ILE A 83 11.64 6.85 1.95
CA ILE A 83 11.74 6.16 0.65
C ILE A 83 12.31 7.11 -0.42
N ASN A 84 11.93 8.39 -0.41
CA ASN A 84 12.48 9.38 -1.34
C ASN A 84 13.98 9.66 -1.12
N SER A 85 14.53 9.34 0.05
CA SER A 85 15.96 9.48 0.37
C SER A 85 16.82 8.28 -0.07
N MET A 86 16.19 7.26 -0.66
CA MET A 86 16.86 6.08 -1.24
C MET A 86 17.23 6.34 -2.71
N THR A 87 18.27 5.67 -3.18
CA THR A 87 18.59 5.64 -4.62
C THR A 87 17.57 4.80 -5.40
N ALA A 88 17.59 4.87 -6.74
CA ALA A 88 16.73 4.02 -7.56
C ALA A 88 17.05 2.54 -7.33
N ASP A 89 18.34 2.17 -7.38
CA ASP A 89 18.79 0.79 -7.14
C ASP A 89 18.36 0.24 -5.77
N GLU A 90 18.39 1.09 -4.72
CA GLU A 90 17.95 0.70 -3.38
C GLU A 90 16.43 0.52 -3.28
N ARG A 91 15.67 1.22 -4.12
CA ARG A 91 14.22 1.09 -4.16
C ARG A 91 13.78 -0.15 -4.94
N ASP A 92 14.53 -0.48 -5.99
CA ASP A 92 14.32 -1.70 -6.77
C ASP A 92 14.76 -2.93 -5.96
N ASP A 93 15.89 -2.85 -5.26
CA ASP A 93 16.41 -3.91 -4.40
C ASP A 93 16.70 -3.44 -2.97
N HIS A 94 15.78 -3.80 -2.06
CA HIS A 94 15.92 -3.53 -0.62
C HIS A 94 17.12 -4.23 0.03
N SER A 95 17.65 -5.30 -0.57
CA SER A 95 18.77 -6.07 -0.02
C SER A 95 20.07 -5.27 0.01
N LEU A 96 20.19 -4.26 -0.86
CA LEU A 96 21.32 -3.35 -0.91
C LEU A 96 21.41 -2.45 0.31
N ILE A 97 20.33 -2.27 1.08
CA ILE A 97 20.23 -1.30 2.18
C ILE A 97 20.93 -1.82 3.46
N ASP A 98 22.25 -1.63 3.47
CA ASP A 98 23.14 -1.88 4.59
C ASP A 98 23.10 -0.78 5.68
N GLY A 99 23.86 -0.97 6.77
CA GLY A 99 23.90 -0.02 7.88
C GLY A 99 24.42 1.38 7.50
N LYS A 100 25.35 1.49 6.54
CA LYS A 100 25.88 2.78 6.07
C LYS A 100 24.81 3.53 5.27
N ARG A 101 24.10 2.84 4.38
CA ARG A 101 22.99 3.40 3.60
C ARG A 101 21.84 3.82 4.49
N ARG A 102 21.48 3.03 5.51
CA ARG A 102 20.44 3.43 6.49
C ARG A 102 20.79 4.73 7.21
N LYS A 103 22.06 4.92 7.59
CA LYS A 103 22.54 6.17 8.20
C LYS A 103 22.46 7.35 7.22
N ARG A 104 22.77 7.13 5.94
CA ARG A 104 22.63 8.15 4.88
C ARG A 104 21.16 8.51 4.65
N ILE A 105 20.29 7.51 4.49
CA ILE A 105 18.84 7.68 4.29
C ILE A 105 18.25 8.46 5.46
N ALA A 106 18.52 8.04 6.70
CA ALA A 106 18.04 8.72 7.91
C ALA A 106 18.42 10.21 7.94
N ARG A 107 19.66 10.55 7.57
CA ARG A 107 20.11 11.94 7.45
C ARG A 107 19.39 12.70 6.33
N GLY A 108 19.18 12.07 5.18
CA GLY A 108 18.49 12.67 4.04
C GLY A 108 17.00 12.91 4.29
N SER A 109 16.35 12.02 5.05
CA SER A 109 14.92 12.13 5.39
C SER A 109 14.63 12.93 6.65
N GLY A 110 15.66 13.36 7.39
CA GLY A 110 15.50 14.01 8.69
C GLY A 110 14.94 13.08 9.78
N THR A 111 15.14 11.77 9.65
CA THR A 111 14.62 10.75 10.56
C THR A 111 15.75 10.00 11.26
N SER A 112 15.40 9.11 12.20
CA SER A 112 16.35 8.21 12.85
C SER A 112 16.57 6.91 12.07
N VAL A 113 17.68 6.23 12.33
CA VAL A 113 17.99 4.91 11.73
C VAL A 113 16.94 3.86 12.16
N GLN A 114 16.38 4.00 13.37
CA GLN A 114 15.32 3.16 13.91
C GLN A 114 14.04 3.28 13.07
N GLN A 115 13.68 4.50 12.67
CA GLN A 115 12.52 4.73 11.81
C GLN A 115 12.74 4.12 10.41
N VAL A 116 13.96 4.21 9.86
CA VAL A 116 14.30 3.54 8.59
C VAL A 116 14.14 2.02 8.73
N ASN A 117 14.62 1.43 9.82
CA ASN A 117 14.44 -0.02 10.09
C ASN A 117 12.96 -0.41 10.24
N GLU A 118 12.15 0.46 10.84
CA GLU A 118 10.71 0.22 10.96
C GLU A 118 10.03 0.19 9.59
N VAL A 119 10.33 1.14 8.71
CA VAL A 119 9.80 1.17 7.33
C VAL A 119 10.21 -0.09 6.57
N LEU A 120 11.48 -0.50 6.65
CA LEU A 120 11.94 -1.73 5.98
C LEU A 120 11.21 -2.98 6.51
N ARG A 121 10.92 -3.05 7.82
CA ARG A 121 10.14 -4.15 8.41
C ARG A 121 8.68 -4.15 7.94
N GLN A 122 8.06 -2.96 7.83
CA GLN A 122 6.70 -2.81 7.31
C GLN A 122 6.64 -3.24 5.85
N TYR A 123 7.59 -2.81 5.03
CA TYR A 123 7.73 -3.26 3.64
C TYR A 123 7.92 -4.77 3.54
N MET A 124 8.81 -5.39 4.32
CA MET A 124 9.00 -6.85 4.32
C MET A 124 7.75 -7.61 4.74
N THR A 125 7.03 -7.11 5.74
CA THR A 125 5.74 -7.69 6.16
C THR A 125 4.73 -7.62 5.02
N MET A 126 4.61 -6.45 4.39
CA MET A 126 3.69 -6.26 3.26
C MET A 126 4.06 -7.19 2.10
N ARG A 127 5.34 -7.25 1.72
CA ARG A 127 5.85 -8.15 0.67
C ARG A 127 5.53 -9.61 0.97
N LYS A 128 5.73 -10.05 2.22
CA LYS A 128 5.41 -11.42 2.65
C LYS A 128 3.91 -11.71 2.53
N THR A 129 3.07 -10.78 2.97
CA THR A 129 1.61 -10.88 2.86
C THR A 129 1.20 -10.95 1.39
N ILE A 130 1.64 -10.01 0.57
CA ILE A 130 1.46 -9.96 -0.89
C ILE A 130 1.82 -11.32 -1.52
N LYS A 131 2.98 -11.88 -1.20
CA LYS A 131 3.41 -13.19 -1.69
C LYS A 131 2.52 -14.34 -1.22
N GLN A 132 2.10 -14.34 0.05
CA GLN A 132 1.18 -15.35 0.58
C GLN A 132 -0.20 -15.29 -0.08
N TYR A 133 -0.72 -14.10 -0.30
CA TYR A 133 -1.99 -13.88 -1.00
C TYR A 133 -1.88 -14.26 -2.48
N GLY A 134 -0.80 -13.88 -3.16
CA GLY A 134 -0.53 -14.30 -4.54
C GLY A 134 -0.44 -15.82 -4.69
N ALA A 135 0.25 -16.50 -3.75
CA ALA A 135 0.34 -17.95 -3.72
C ALA A 135 -1.02 -18.62 -3.42
N ALA A 136 -1.86 -18.03 -2.55
CA ALA A 136 -3.19 -18.53 -2.25
C ALA A 136 -4.19 -18.32 -3.40
N ALA A 137 -4.07 -17.19 -4.11
CA ALA A 137 -4.84 -16.87 -5.32
C ALA A 137 -4.49 -17.83 -6.46
N ALA A 138 -3.19 -18.04 -6.71
CA ALA A 138 -2.69 -18.96 -7.74
C ALA A 138 -3.08 -20.42 -7.46
N LYS A 139 -3.21 -20.83 -6.19
CA LYS A 139 -3.69 -22.16 -5.79
C LYS A 139 -5.22 -22.31 -5.79
N GLY A 140 -5.98 -21.31 -6.27
CA GLY A 140 -7.45 -21.37 -6.34
C GLY A 140 -8.16 -21.36 -4.99
N LYS A 141 -7.45 -21.18 -3.87
CA LYS A 141 -8.02 -21.17 -2.51
C LYS A 141 -8.85 -19.92 -2.22
N LEU A 142 -8.74 -18.88 -3.04
CA LEU A 142 -9.59 -17.68 -2.97
C LEU A 142 -10.97 -17.83 -3.66
N ARG A 143 -11.25 -18.95 -4.36
CA ARG A 143 -12.60 -19.20 -4.93
C ARG A 143 -13.71 -19.35 -3.88
N GLY A 144 -13.38 -19.36 -2.58
CA GLY A 144 -14.35 -19.37 -1.48
C GLY A 144 -14.82 -17.99 -1.00
N LEU A 145 -14.12 -16.90 -1.33
CA LEU A 145 -14.46 -15.54 -0.85
C LEU A 145 -15.43 -14.79 -1.78
N GLY A 146 -15.66 -15.28 -2.99
CA GLY A 146 -16.68 -14.75 -3.91
C GLY A 146 -18.13 -15.12 -3.54
N LYS A 147 -18.35 -15.89 -2.47
CA LYS A 147 -19.70 -16.31 -2.01
C LYS A 147 -20.32 -15.40 -0.95
N PHE A 148 -19.68 -14.28 -0.58
CA PHE A 148 -20.21 -13.32 0.40
C PHE A 148 -20.78 -12.02 -0.22
N SER A 149 -20.96 -11.97 -1.55
CA SER A 149 -21.53 -10.81 -2.26
C SER A 149 -22.91 -11.08 -2.89
N GLY A 150 -23.62 -12.12 -2.47
CA GLY A 150 -24.91 -12.45 -3.08
C GLY A 150 -25.74 -13.44 -2.30
N THR A 151 -26.27 -13.00 -1.16
CA THR A 151 -27.58 -13.39 -0.60
C THR A 151 -28.09 -12.22 0.23
#